data_AF-A0A1Y4BCV0-F1
#
_entry.id   AF-A0A1Y4BCV0-F1
#
_cell.length_a   1.000
_cell.length_b   1.000
_cell.length_c   1.000
_cell.angle_alpha   90.00
_cell.angle_beta   90.00
_cell.angle_gamma   90.00
#
_symmetry.space_group_name_H-M   'P 1'
#
loop_
_entity.id
_entity.type
_entity.pdbx_description
1 polymer ?
#
loop_
_entity_poly.entity_id
_entity_poly.type
_entity_poly.pdbx_seq_one_letter_code
_entity_poly.pdbx_strand_id
1 'polypeptide(L)'
;MLYIGNFSYNDDSDSKDNYCLMPCVVEAENADEAMEKFADHFQVIRKNSDLLDGAHEIFLDSLCELEGTPSEPVICQWQKIVPALDGLCSITSALPVVDEDNDFANAYGWGEEDDEDEHGHYDDLDDIDEDAMAESEPFLLF
;
A
#
# COMPACT_ATOMS: atom_id res chain seq x y z
N MET A 1 -1.79 2.75 -19.01
CA MET A 1 -1.80 3.53 -17.75
C MET A 1 -0.53 3.21 -16.97
N LEU A 2 -0.13 4.08 -16.05
CA LEU A 2 0.93 3.79 -15.08
C LEU A 2 0.30 3.35 -13.77
N TYR A 3 0.79 2.27 -13.19
CA TYR A 3 0.35 1.75 -11.90
C TYR A 3 1.50 1.83 -10.91
N ILE A 4 1.22 2.32 -9.71
CA ILE A 4 2.14 2.37 -8.59
C ILE A 4 1.55 1.49 -7.48
N GLY A 5 2.09 0.30 -7.31
CA GLY A 5 1.77 -0.57 -6.19
C GLY A 5 2.69 -0.25 -5.03
N ASN A 6 2.10 0.09 -3.88
CA ASN A 6 2.85 0.31 -2.65
C ASN A 6 2.79 -0.97 -1.82
N PHE A 7 3.92 -1.65 -1.73
CA PHE A 7 4.01 -2.93 -1.05
C PHE A 7 4.75 -2.80 0.28
N SER A 8 4.40 -3.65 1.24
CA SER A 8 5.11 -3.78 2.51
C SER A 8 5.40 -5.23 2.86
N TYR A 9 6.45 -5.47 3.64
CA TYR A 9 6.75 -6.78 4.23
C TYR A 9 7.58 -6.63 5.50
N ASN A 10 7.55 -7.65 6.34
CA ASN A 10 8.49 -7.79 7.46
C ASN A 10 9.68 -8.65 7.01
N ASP A 11 10.89 -8.12 7.14
CA ASP A 11 12.14 -8.83 6.89
C ASP A 11 12.48 -9.70 8.10
N ASP A 12 12.17 -10.99 8.01
CA ASP A 12 12.42 -11.96 9.08
C ASP A 12 13.92 -12.22 9.34
N SER A 13 14.81 -11.67 8.51
CA SER A 13 16.26 -11.73 8.71
C SER A 13 16.78 -10.59 9.61
N ASP A 14 16.01 -9.53 9.80
CA ASP A 14 16.29 -8.45 10.74
C ASP A 14 15.30 -8.48 11.92
N SER A 15 15.78 -8.19 13.13
CA SER A 15 14.95 -8.24 14.36
C SER A 15 14.71 -6.85 14.98
N LYS A 16 15.19 -5.79 14.33
CA LYS A 16 15.12 -4.41 14.83
C LYS A 16 14.56 -3.45 13.80
N ASP A 17 15.00 -3.56 12.56
CA ASP A 17 14.60 -2.69 11.44
C ASP A 17 13.97 -3.55 10.33
N ASN A 18 12.95 -4.34 10.69
CA ASN A 18 12.40 -5.36 9.79
C ASN A 18 11.27 -4.87 8.88
N TYR A 19 10.60 -3.75 9.19
CA TYR A 19 9.49 -3.29 8.37
C TYR A 19 9.97 -2.58 7.10
N CYS A 20 9.67 -3.16 5.95
CA CYS A 20 10.13 -2.72 4.64
C CYS A 20 8.98 -2.12 3.82
N LEU A 21 9.26 -0.99 3.15
CA LEU A 21 8.34 -0.31 2.24
C LEU A 21 8.92 -0.31 0.83
N MET A 22 8.16 -0.83 -0.12
CA MET A 22 8.63 -1.12 -1.47
C MET A 22 7.61 -0.64 -2.51
N PRO A 23 7.61 0.66 -2.87
CA PRO A 23 6.84 1.12 -4.02
C PRO A 23 7.42 0.54 -5.31
N CYS A 24 6.54 0.05 -6.19
CA CYS A 24 6.89 -0.47 -7.51
C CYS A 24 5.99 0.18 -8.57
N VAL A 25 6.56 0.51 -9.73
CA VAL A 25 5.85 1.15 -10.83
C VAL A 25 5.88 0.30 -12.09
N VAL A 26 4.75 0.21 -12.78
CA VAL A 26 4.63 -0.54 -14.04
C VAL A 26 3.67 0.15 -15.00
N GLU A 27 3.90 -0.01 -16.30
CA GLU A 27 2.91 0.32 -17.32
C GLU A 27 2.05 -0.92 -17.65
N ALA A 28 0.74 -0.77 -17.61
CA ALA A 28 -0.23 -1.82 -17.94
C ALA A 28 -1.52 -1.25 -18.55
N GLU A 29 -2.31 -2.11 -19.17
CA GLU A 29 -3.62 -1.79 -19.76
C GLU A 29 -4.72 -1.66 -18.69
N ASN A 30 -4.61 -2.41 -17.58
CA ASN A 30 -5.56 -2.41 -16.48
C ASN A 30 -4.87 -2.87 -15.16
N ALA A 31 -5.59 -2.75 -14.04
CA ALA A 31 -5.10 -3.12 -12.72
C ALA A 31 -4.72 -4.61 -12.61
N ASP A 32 -5.50 -5.52 -13.20
CA ASP A 32 -5.21 -6.96 -13.14
C ASP A 32 -3.86 -7.30 -13.80
N GLU A 33 -3.60 -6.74 -14.99
CA GLU A 33 -2.32 -6.91 -15.69
C GLU A 33 -1.16 -6.28 -14.89
N ALA A 34 -1.38 -5.16 -14.22
CA ALA A 34 -0.37 -4.55 -13.35
C ALA A 34 -0.01 -5.48 -12.18
N MET A 35 -1.02 -6.08 -11.54
CA MET A 35 -0.86 -7.01 -10.44
C MET A 35 -0.09 -8.27 -10.84
N GLU A 36 -0.41 -8.85 -12.00
CA GLU A 36 0.34 -9.98 -12.58
C GLU A 36 1.81 -9.61 -12.81
N LYS A 37 2.07 -8.44 -13.40
CA LYS A 37 3.45 -7.96 -13.64
C LYS A 37 4.23 -7.73 -12.35
N PHE A 38 3.60 -7.19 -11.31
CA PHE A 38 4.25 -7.02 -10.00
C PHE A 38 4.61 -8.37 -9.39
N ALA A 39 3.68 -9.32 -9.38
CA ALA A 39 3.90 -10.66 -8.85
C ALA A 39 5.05 -11.38 -9.58
N ASP A 40 5.04 -11.38 -10.91
CA ASP A 40 6.10 -11.95 -11.75
C ASP A 40 7.46 -11.28 -11.45
N HIS A 41 7.47 -9.96 -11.31
CA HIS A 41 8.69 -9.22 -11.03
C HIS A 41 9.29 -9.59 -9.66
N PHE A 42 8.46 -9.71 -8.61
CA PHE A 42 8.92 -10.10 -7.28
C PHE A 42 9.43 -11.54 -7.24
N GLN A 43 8.81 -12.47 -7.97
CA GLN A 43 9.35 -13.82 -8.14
C GLN A 43 10.72 -13.82 -8.84
N VAL A 44 10.89 -12.99 -9.87
CA VAL A 44 12.18 -12.82 -10.56
C VAL A 44 13.23 -12.22 -9.64
N ILE A 45 12.89 -11.22 -8.82
CA ILE A 45 13.81 -10.64 -7.83
C ILE A 45 14.21 -11.71 -6.81
N ARG A 46 13.24 -12.40 -6.20
CA ARG A 46 13.47 -13.44 -5.20
C ARG A 46 14.42 -14.55 -5.68
N LYS A 47 14.37 -14.86 -6.98
CA LYS A 47 15.22 -15.89 -7.60
C LYS A 47 16.63 -15.40 -7.93
N ASN A 48 16.80 -14.12 -8.25
CA ASN A 48 18.03 -13.58 -8.84
C ASN A 48 18.77 -12.57 -7.95
N SER A 49 18.19 -12.18 -6.82
CA SER A 49 18.73 -11.22 -5.85
C SER A 49 18.35 -11.63 -4.43
N ASP A 50 19.19 -11.20 -3.50
CA ASP A 50 19.01 -11.28 -2.05
C ASP A 50 18.03 -10.23 -1.48
N LEU A 51 17.53 -9.29 -2.29
CA LEU A 51 16.67 -8.18 -1.83
C LEU A 51 15.41 -8.64 -1.07
N LEU A 52 14.82 -9.77 -1.47
CA LEU A 52 13.58 -10.32 -0.88
C LEU A 52 13.84 -11.60 -0.07
N ASP A 53 15.07 -11.84 0.38
CA ASP A 53 15.40 -13.10 1.08
C ASP A 53 14.64 -13.29 2.39
N GLY A 54 14.42 -12.21 3.14
CA GLY A 54 13.63 -12.21 4.38
C GLY A 54 12.15 -11.87 4.21
N ALA A 55 11.70 -11.60 2.98
CA ALA A 55 10.28 -11.39 2.70
C ALA A 55 9.59 -12.75 2.56
N HIS A 56 8.79 -13.15 3.55
CA HIS A 56 7.93 -14.34 3.45
C HIS A 56 6.53 -14.01 2.93
N GLU A 57 6.01 -12.87 3.37
CA GLU A 57 4.70 -12.36 3.01
C GLU A 57 4.86 -10.92 2.55
N ILE A 58 4.42 -10.63 1.32
CA ILE A 58 4.36 -9.26 0.80
C ILE A 58 2.90 -8.84 0.79
N PHE A 59 2.61 -7.68 1.35
CA PHE A 59 1.29 -7.05 1.39
C PHE A 59 1.23 -5.92 0.36
N LEU A 60 0.05 -5.70 -0.21
CA LEU A 60 -0.23 -4.53 -1.04
C LEU A 60 -1.02 -3.53 -0.19
N ASP A 61 -0.38 -2.41 0.16
CA ASP A 61 -0.98 -1.38 1.00
C ASP A 61 -1.95 -0.51 0.18
N SER A 62 -1.56 -0.14 -1.04
CA SER A 62 -2.40 0.63 -1.97
C SER A 62 -1.92 0.49 -3.41
N LEU A 63 -2.84 0.67 -4.35
CA LEU A 63 -2.53 0.73 -5.78
C LEU A 63 -3.01 2.07 -6.35
N CYS A 64 -2.10 2.86 -6.92
CA CYS A 64 -2.44 4.09 -7.65
C CYS A 64 -2.40 3.85 -9.16
N GLU A 65 -3.43 4.23 -9.87
CA GLU A 65 -3.49 4.31 -11.33
C GLU A 65 -3.31 5.76 -11.76
N LEU A 66 -2.46 5.99 -12.76
CA LEU A 66 -2.31 7.26 -13.46
C LEU A 66 -2.61 7.04 -14.95
N GLU A 67 -3.40 7.92 -15.56
CA GLU A 67 -3.73 7.84 -16.99
C GLU A 67 -2.46 7.81 -17.88
N GLY A 68 -1.40 8.49 -17.44
CA GLY A 68 -0.10 8.51 -18.11
C GLY A 68 0.99 9.13 -17.25
N THR A 69 2.08 9.57 -17.90
CA THR A 69 3.13 10.33 -17.19
C THR A 69 2.58 11.69 -16.77
N PRO A 70 2.57 12.04 -15.47
CA PRO A 70 2.01 13.29 -15.02
C PRO A 70 2.89 14.48 -15.45
N SER A 71 2.25 15.58 -15.87
CA SER A 71 2.95 16.83 -16.20
C SER A 71 3.30 17.66 -14.97
N GLU A 72 2.55 17.46 -13.88
CA GLU A 72 2.74 18.08 -12.57
C GLU A 72 3.06 16.99 -11.53
N PRO A 73 3.78 17.29 -10.43
CA PRO A 73 4.08 16.27 -9.42
C PRO A 73 2.82 15.69 -8.77
N VAL A 74 2.77 14.36 -8.60
CA VAL A 74 1.68 13.64 -7.91
C VAL A 74 2.25 12.85 -6.74
N ILE A 75 1.66 13.02 -5.56
CA ILE A 75 1.99 12.20 -4.38
C ILE A 75 1.16 10.92 -4.47
N CYS A 76 1.80 9.79 -4.80
CA CYS A 76 1.11 8.50 -4.92
C CYS A 76 0.85 7.86 -3.55
N GLN A 77 1.77 8.02 -2.60
CA GLN A 77 1.58 7.58 -1.22
C GLN A 77 2.23 8.56 -0.26
N TRP A 78 1.50 8.91 0.80
CA TRP A 78 2.06 9.53 1.99
C TRP A 78 1.98 8.54 3.14
N GLN A 79 3.10 8.35 3.84
CA GLN A 79 3.18 7.44 4.96
C GLN A 79 3.95 8.09 6.11
N LYS A 80 3.38 8.01 7.31
CA LYS A 80 3.98 8.50 8.54
C LYS A 80 4.11 7.34 9.52
N ILE A 81 5.36 6.99 9.81
CA ILE A 81 5.71 5.99 10.82
C ILE A 81 5.85 6.69 12.17
N VAL A 82 5.12 6.21 13.18
CA VAL A 82 5.18 6.71 14.55
C VAL A 82 5.58 5.59 15.52
N PRO A 83 6.45 5.85 16.51
CA PRO A 83 6.72 4.89 17.57
C PRO A 83 5.45 4.65 18.40
N ALA A 84 5.12 3.39 18.65
CA ALA A 84 4.06 2.93 19.53
C ALA A 84 4.64 2.17 20.75
N LEU A 85 3.79 1.85 21.74
CA LEU A 85 4.22 1.14 22.96
C LEU A 85 4.83 -0.24 22.66
N ASP A 86 4.28 -0.95 21.68
CA ASP A 86 4.67 -2.32 21.31
C ASP A 86 5.28 -2.44 19.89
N GLY A 87 5.72 -1.33 19.29
CA GLY A 87 6.35 -1.38 17.96
C GLY A 87 6.25 -0.09 17.16
N LEU A 88 6.07 -0.22 15.85
CA LEU A 88 5.82 0.87 14.93
C LEU A 88 4.35 0.87 14.53
N CYS A 89 3.74 2.05 14.51
CA CYS A 89 2.43 2.26 13.91
C CYS A 89 2.62 3.11 12.65
N SER A 90 1.88 2.79 11.58
CA SER A 90 1.92 3.53 10.32
C SER A 90 0.58 4.16 10.03
N ILE A 91 0.61 5.42 9.60
CA ILE A 91 -0.54 6.11 8.99
C ILE A 91 -0.24 6.26 7.51
N THR A 92 -1.09 5.73 6.66
CA THR A 92 -0.92 5.74 5.20
C THR A 92 -2.10 6.45 4.53
N SER A 93 -1.84 7.20 3.47
CA SER A 93 -2.86 7.80 2.61
C SER A 93 -2.40 7.75 1.16
N ALA A 94 -3.22 7.15 0.30
CA ALA A 94 -3.03 7.14 -1.16
C ALA A 94 -3.62 8.41 -1.77
N LEU A 95 -2.91 9.01 -2.72
CA LEU A 95 -3.34 10.24 -3.41
C LEU A 95 -3.88 11.38 -2.49
N PRO A 96 -3.17 11.76 -1.39
CA PRO A 96 -3.71 12.63 -0.33
C PRO A 96 -4.05 14.08 -0.72
N VAL A 97 -3.69 14.51 -1.94
CA VAL A 97 -3.84 15.91 -2.41
C VAL A 97 -4.41 15.96 -3.83
N VAL A 98 -5.07 14.89 -4.28
CA VAL A 98 -5.72 14.89 -5.60
C VAL A 98 -7.08 15.57 -5.50
N ASP A 99 -7.39 16.40 -6.49
CA ASP A 99 -8.69 17.04 -6.65
C ASP A 99 -9.70 15.96 -7.08
N GLU A 100 -10.81 15.80 -6.36
CA GLU A 100 -11.83 14.79 -6.67
C GLU A 100 -12.42 14.94 -8.07
N ASP A 101 -12.35 16.16 -8.63
CA ASP A 101 -12.78 16.46 -10.00
C ASP A 101 -11.73 16.07 -11.07
N ASN A 102 -10.58 15.51 -10.67
CA ASN A 102 -9.47 15.18 -11.57
C ASN A 102 -9.31 13.66 -11.78
N ASP A 103 -9.86 13.19 -12.90
CA ASP A 103 -9.81 11.78 -13.33
C ASP A 103 -8.41 11.26 -13.70
N PHE A 104 -7.35 12.08 -13.62
CA PHE A 104 -6.01 11.68 -14.03
C PHE A 104 -5.41 10.58 -13.14
N ALA A 105 -5.78 10.54 -11.86
CA ALA A 105 -5.20 9.62 -10.87
C ALA A 105 -6.29 8.99 -10.00
N ASN A 106 -6.27 7.66 -9.87
CA ASN A 106 -7.20 6.90 -9.04
C ASN A 106 -6.41 6.03 -8.05
N ALA A 107 -6.94 5.81 -6.85
CA ALA A 107 -6.35 4.90 -5.86
C ALA A 107 -7.33 3.79 -5.51
N TYR A 108 -6.81 2.58 -5.32
CA TYR A 108 -7.53 1.42 -4.84
C TYR A 108 -7.00 1.04 -3.46
N GLY A 109 -7.89 0.99 -2.47
CA GLY A 109 -7.61 0.46 -1.14
C GLY A 109 -7.92 -1.03 -1.06
N TRP A 110 -7.14 -1.76 -0.26
CA TRP A 110 -7.42 -3.15 0.09
C TRP A 110 -7.64 -3.25 1.60
N GLY A 111 -8.91 -3.18 1.99
CA GLY A 111 -9.45 -3.15 3.35
C GLY A 111 -10.93 -2.78 3.23
N GLU A 112 -11.79 -3.18 4.16
CA GLU A 112 -13.22 -2.80 4.08
C GLU A 112 -13.33 -1.27 4.10
N GLU A 113 -13.60 -0.70 2.92
CA GLU A 113 -14.35 0.54 2.77
C GLU A 113 -15.77 0.24 3.28
N ASP A 114 -15.99 0.46 4.58
CA ASP A 114 -17.33 0.85 5.01
C ASP A 114 -17.57 2.25 4.44
N ASP A 115 -18.08 2.29 3.21
CA ASP A 115 -18.68 3.47 2.59
C ASP A 115 -19.78 4.02 3.52
N GLU A 116 -19.66 5.27 3.94
CA GLU A 116 -20.39 6.38 3.30
C GLU A 116 -20.14 7.68 4.09
N ASP A 117 -19.79 8.73 3.36
CA ASP A 117 -19.75 10.10 3.84
C ASP A 117 -21.03 10.50 4.61
N GLU A 118 -20.91 10.75 5.91
CA GLU A 118 -21.82 11.68 6.59
C GLU A 118 -21.05 12.64 7.49
N HIS A 119 -21.06 13.91 7.07
CA HIS A 119 -20.74 15.05 7.92
C HIS A 119 -21.39 14.93 9.31
N GLY A 120 -20.63 14.62 10.36
CA GLY A 120 -21.16 14.79 11.71
C GLY A 120 -20.37 14.16 12.85
N HIS A 121 -19.87 15.04 13.73
CA HIS A 121 -19.50 14.79 15.12
C HIS A 121 -18.18 14.06 15.44
N TYR A 122 -17.18 14.88 15.76
CA TYR A 122 -16.17 14.56 16.77
C TYR A 122 -16.85 14.39 18.13
N ASP A 123 -17.33 13.20 18.48
CA ASP A 123 -17.70 12.83 19.87
C ASP A 123 -17.99 11.31 19.95
N ASP A 124 -16.98 10.47 19.74
CA ASP A 124 -16.79 9.19 20.45
C ASP A 124 -15.54 8.48 19.90
N LEU A 125 -14.43 8.57 20.66
CA LEU A 125 -13.17 7.87 20.37
C LEU A 125 -12.96 6.67 21.32
N ASP A 126 -14.02 6.19 21.99
CA ASP A 126 -13.89 5.25 23.11
C ASP A 126 -14.21 3.78 22.76
N ASP A 127 -14.63 3.46 21.52
CA ASP A 127 -14.96 2.07 21.10
C ASP A 127 -14.25 1.66 19.79
N ILE A 128 -12.93 1.87 19.70
CA ILE A 128 -12.12 1.14 18.69
C ILE A 128 -11.88 -0.26 19.25
N ASP A 129 -12.60 -1.24 18.73
CA ASP A 129 -12.35 -2.66 19.00
C ASP A 129 -10.95 -3.03 18.49
N GLU A 130 -9.97 -3.14 19.40
CA GLU A 130 -8.59 -3.50 19.07
C GLU A 130 -8.48 -4.85 18.34
N ASP A 131 -9.49 -5.72 18.47
CA ASP A 131 -9.56 -7.03 17.80
C ASP A 131 -10.19 -6.97 16.39
N ALA A 132 -10.69 -5.80 15.95
CA ALA A 132 -11.28 -5.60 14.61
C ALA A 132 -10.27 -5.05 13.58
N MET A 133 -8.98 -5.02 13.89
CA MET A 133 -7.95 -4.84 12.85
C MET A 133 -7.91 -6.10 12.00
N ALA A 134 -8.71 -6.12 10.92
CA ALA A 134 -8.76 -7.22 9.96
C ALA A 134 -7.33 -7.66 9.59
N GLU A 135 -7.01 -8.95 9.77
CA GLU A 135 -5.78 -9.53 9.27
C GLU A 135 -5.79 -9.39 7.73
N SER A 136 -5.08 -8.40 7.19
CA SER A 136 -4.99 -8.17 5.75
C SER A 136 -4.37 -9.39 5.07
N GLU A 137 -5.01 -9.92 4.02
CA GLU A 137 -4.45 -11.04 3.27
C GLU A 137 -3.18 -10.61 2.51
N PRO A 138 -2.13 -11.44 2.48
CA PRO A 138 -0.90 -11.12 1.77
C PRO A 138 -1.13 -11.12 0.25
N PHE A 139 -0.57 -10.12 -0.43
CA PHE A 139 -0.55 -10.06 -1.89
C PHE A 139 0.27 -11.20 -2.51
N LEU A 140 1.40 -11.55 -1.88
CA LEU A 140 2.25 -12.65 -2.33
C LEU A 140 2.79 -13.44 -1.13
N LEU A 141 2.70 -14.76 -1.24
CA LEU A 141 3.32 -15.73 -0.33
C LEU A 141 4.44 -16.47 -1.05
N PHE A 142 5.62 -16.54 -0.43
CA PHE A 142 6.78 -17.27 -0.97
C PHE A 142 6.95 -18.68 -0.40
#